data_AF-A0AA86MXF3-F1
#
_entry.id   AF-A0AA86MXF3-F1
#
_cell.length_a   1.000
_cell.length_b   1.000
_cell.length_c   1.000
_cell.angle_alpha   90.00
_cell.angle_beta   90.00
_cell.angle_gamma   90.00
#
_symmetry.space_group_name_H-M   'P 1'
#
loop_
_entity.id
_entity.type
_entity.pdbx_description
1 polymer ?
#
loop_
_entity_poly.entity_id
_entity_poly.type
_entity_poly.pdbx_seq_one_letter_code
_entity_poly.pdbx_strand_id
1 'polypeptide(L)'
;MRITAVLCTLSLLVGGAALMMAKPAEAAGWLSGSESYAAPWVKDIEDELLKKDYRYVFVNDPRTPQASVLRLLNQAAKALEAKDSALAEKFVQESLGVLEEGVRKHYFSASDIEPITKFIREHTPIKTS
;
A
#
# COMPACT_ATOMS: atom_id res chain seq x y z
N MET A 1 0.47 -67.70 20.80
CA MET A 1 -0.84 -67.01 20.87
C MET A 1 -0.68 -65.75 21.73
N ARG A 2 -1.26 -64.62 21.27
CA ARG A 2 -1.50 -63.33 21.98
C ARG A 2 -0.23 -62.49 22.23
N ILE A 3 0.30 -61.75 21.24
CA ILE A 3 -0.14 -60.44 20.71
C ILE A 3 -0.55 -59.46 21.83
N THR A 4 0.46 -58.72 22.27
CA THR A 4 0.51 -57.31 22.66
C THR A 4 -0.66 -56.70 23.42
N ALA A 5 -0.33 -56.36 24.67
CA ALA A 5 -1.08 -55.55 25.60
C ALA A 5 -1.10 -54.07 25.19
N VAL A 6 -2.29 -53.48 25.32
CA VAL A 6 -2.55 -52.09 25.76
C VAL A 6 -2.20 -50.98 24.77
N LEU A 7 -3.09 -50.82 23.79
CA LEU A 7 -3.44 -49.55 23.14
C LEU A 7 -4.33 -48.74 24.11
N CYS A 8 -3.75 -47.91 24.97
CA CYS A 8 -4.50 -46.92 25.76
C CYS A 8 -3.65 -45.66 26.02
N THR A 9 -3.33 -44.90 24.97
CA THR A 9 -2.97 -43.47 25.10
C THR A 9 -3.50 -42.64 23.91
N LEU A 10 -4.66 -43.03 23.36
CA LEU A 10 -5.34 -42.31 22.29
C LEU A 10 -6.48 -41.44 22.85
N SER A 11 -6.17 -40.51 23.75
CA SER A 11 -7.13 -39.52 24.24
C SER A 11 -6.40 -38.39 24.96
N LEU A 12 -5.72 -37.52 24.22
CA LEU A 12 -5.45 -36.15 24.63
C LEU A 12 -4.93 -35.36 23.43
N LEU A 13 -5.62 -34.26 23.14
CA LEU A 13 -5.31 -33.24 22.12
C LEU A 13 -5.72 -33.48 20.66
N VAL A 14 -6.93 -34.01 20.46
CA VAL A 14 -7.79 -33.47 19.38
C VAL A 14 -8.32 -32.12 19.87
N GLY A 15 -7.54 -31.06 19.70
CA GLY A 15 -7.89 -29.72 20.20
C GLY A 15 -6.78 -28.67 20.16
N GLY A 16 -5.66 -28.94 19.48
CA GLY A 16 -4.49 -28.04 19.50
C GLY A 16 -3.93 -27.62 18.14
N ALA A 17 -4.63 -27.90 17.03
CA ALA A 17 -4.06 -27.68 15.68
C ALA A 17 -4.94 -26.82 14.75
N ALA A 18 -5.92 -26.08 15.27
CA ALA A 18 -6.79 -25.22 14.45
C ALA A 18 -6.43 -23.72 14.45
N LEU A 19 -5.39 -23.29 15.19
CA LEU A 19 -5.00 -21.88 15.28
C LEU A 19 -3.60 -21.55 14.72
N MET A 20 -2.90 -22.51 14.12
CA MET A 20 -1.57 -22.31 13.51
C MET A 20 -1.62 -22.33 11.97
N MET A 21 -2.76 -21.95 11.39
CA MET A 21 -2.84 -21.50 10.00
C MET A 21 -3.58 -20.16 9.96
N ALA A 22 -3.14 -19.21 10.80
CA ALA A 22 -3.21 -17.82 10.36
C ALA A 22 -2.33 -17.78 9.11
N LYS A 23 -2.95 -17.92 7.93
CA LYS A 23 -2.35 -17.44 6.68
C LYS A 23 -1.78 -16.08 7.06
N PRO A 24 -0.45 -15.84 6.89
CA PRO A 24 0.04 -14.48 7.05
C PRO A 24 -0.92 -13.64 6.24
N ALA A 25 -1.56 -12.65 6.89
CA ALA A 25 -2.40 -11.72 6.20
C ALA A 25 -1.58 -11.33 4.98
N GLU A 26 -2.02 -11.73 3.79
CA GLU A 26 -1.36 -11.38 2.55
C GLU A 26 -1.45 -9.86 2.57
N ALA A 27 -0.37 -9.22 3.02
CA ALA A 27 -0.16 -7.81 2.83
C ALA A 27 -0.39 -7.66 1.35
N ALA A 28 -1.48 -6.97 0.99
CA ALA A 28 -2.00 -6.96 -0.36
C ALA A 28 -0.81 -6.75 -1.31
N GLY A 29 -0.61 -7.60 -2.31
CA GLY A 29 0.67 -7.74 -3.04
C GLY A 29 1.24 -6.49 -3.73
N TRP A 30 0.58 -5.33 -3.56
CA TRP A 30 1.06 -3.99 -3.86
C TRP A 30 1.79 -3.30 -2.68
N LEU A 31 1.66 -3.78 -1.43
CA LEU A 31 2.44 -3.38 -0.24
C LEU A 31 3.81 -4.07 -0.20
N SER A 32 3.90 -5.30 -0.70
CA SER A 32 5.19 -5.91 -1.00
C SER A 32 5.60 -5.40 -2.37
N GLY A 33 6.75 -4.74 -2.50
CA GLY A 33 7.33 -4.27 -3.78
C GLY A 33 7.70 -5.40 -4.77
N SER A 34 6.82 -6.39 -4.94
CA SER A 34 6.92 -7.53 -5.85
C SER A 34 6.33 -7.25 -7.22
N GLU A 35 5.45 -6.25 -7.38
CA GLU A 35 5.17 -5.66 -8.68
C GLU A 35 6.15 -4.50 -8.92
N SER A 36 7.00 -4.63 -9.94
CA SER A 36 7.78 -3.50 -10.43
C SER A 36 6.82 -2.37 -10.80
N TYR A 37 7.07 -1.16 -10.30
CA TYR A 37 6.39 0.02 -10.83
C TYR A 37 6.62 0.13 -12.34
N ALA A 38 5.63 0.68 -13.04
CA ALA A 38 5.70 0.91 -14.48
C ALA A 38 6.72 2.00 -14.84
N ALA A 39 7.12 2.85 -13.89
CA ALA A 39 8.15 3.84 -14.13
C ALA A 39 9.02 4.10 -12.88
N PRO A 40 10.32 4.42 -13.06
CA PRO A 40 11.24 4.72 -11.96
C PRO A 40 10.75 5.87 -11.05
N TRP A 41 10.13 6.90 -11.62
CA TRP A 41 9.67 8.07 -10.86
C TRP A 41 8.61 7.73 -9.80
N VAL A 42 7.82 6.67 -10.00
CA VAL A 42 6.85 6.22 -8.98
C VAL A 42 7.57 5.64 -7.77
N LYS A 43 8.65 4.88 -8.03
CA LYS A 43 9.52 4.36 -6.97
C LYS A 43 10.24 5.49 -6.24
N ASP A 44 10.75 6.48 -6.97
CA ASP A 44 11.43 7.63 -6.38
C ASP A 44 10.49 8.41 -5.45
N ILE A 45 9.20 8.54 -5.83
CA ILE A 45 8.18 9.12 -4.97
C ILE A 45 7.93 8.26 -3.74
N GLU A 46 7.76 6.94 -3.87
CA GLU A 46 7.59 6.07 -2.71
C GLU A 46 8.79 6.21 -1.74
N ASP A 47 10.01 6.05 -2.25
CA ASP A 47 11.23 6.08 -1.44
C ASP A 47 11.40 7.44 -0.73
N GLU A 48 10.99 8.55 -1.35
CA GLU A 48 10.94 9.85 -0.68
C GLU A 48 9.89 9.87 0.43
N LEU A 49 8.65 9.44 0.16
CA LEU A 49 7.55 9.51 1.12
C LEU A 49 7.73 8.55 2.31
N LEU A 50 8.66 7.61 2.23
CA LEU A 50 9.10 6.78 3.36
C LEU A 50 10.08 7.50 4.32
N LYS A 51 10.63 8.66 3.92
CA LYS A 51 11.58 9.42 4.76
C LYS A 51 10.90 10.08 5.96
N LYS A 52 11.74 10.46 6.93
CA LYS A 52 11.33 10.98 8.25
C LYS A 52 10.32 12.14 8.17
N ASP A 53 10.46 12.99 7.16
CA ASP A 53 9.66 14.22 7.02
C ASP A 53 8.19 13.92 6.69
N TYR A 54 7.93 12.81 6.00
CA TYR A 54 6.57 12.38 5.63
C TYR A 54 6.07 11.22 6.49
N ARG A 55 6.98 10.52 7.18
CA ARG A 55 6.71 9.23 7.85
C ARG A 55 5.53 9.24 8.81
N TYR A 56 5.33 10.33 9.57
CA TYR A 56 4.24 10.38 10.55
C TYR A 56 2.85 10.39 9.91
N VAL A 57 2.71 11.06 8.77
CA VAL A 57 1.44 11.20 8.05
C VAL A 57 1.33 10.10 7.02
N PHE A 58 2.35 9.94 6.17
CA PHE A 58 2.31 8.99 5.08
C PHE A 58 2.38 7.56 5.59
N VAL A 59 3.42 7.19 6.35
CA VAL A 59 3.74 5.78 6.68
C VAL A 59 3.04 5.27 7.93
N ASN A 60 3.07 6.04 9.01
CA ASN A 60 2.70 5.58 10.35
C ASN A 60 1.21 5.72 10.65
N ASP A 61 0.49 6.60 9.96
CA ASP A 61 -0.95 6.75 10.16
C ASP A 61 -1.69 5.64 9.41
N PRO A 62 -2.38 4.72 10.12
CA PRO A 62 -3.09 3.60 9.48
C PRO A 62 -4.29 4.07 8.65
N ARG A 63 -4.73 5.32 8.82
CA ARG A 63 -5.84 5.92 8.05
C ARG A 63 -5.34 6.54 6.75
N THR A 64 -4.03 6.69 6.58
CA THR A 64 -3.48 7.27 5.37
C THR A 64 -3.62 6.31 4.20
N PRO A 65 -4.22 6.74 3.10
CA PRO A 65 -4.49 5.89 1.94
C PRO A 65 -3.24 5.69 1.05
N GLN A 66 -2.07 5.38 1.64
CA GLN A 66 -0.78 5.15 0.94
C GLN A 66 -0.94 4.27 -0.30
N ALA A 67 -1.65 3.16 -0.09
CA ALA A 67 -2.08 2.20 -1.10
C ALA A 67 -2.65 2.80 -2.37
N SER A 68 -3.63 3.67 -2.16
CA SER A 68 -4.43 4.20 -3.23
C SER A 68 -3.62 5.26 -3.97
N VAL A 69 -2.83 6.05 -3.23
CA VAL A 69 -1.90 7.03 -3.81
C VAL A 69 -0.90 6.32 -4.73
N LEU A 70 -0.13 5.36 -4.23
CA LEU A 70 0.91 4.67 -5.02
C LEU A 70 0.32 3.87 -6.19
N ARG A 71 -0.84 3.22 -6.00
CA ARG A 71 -1.54 2.52 -7.08
C ARG A 71 -1.97 3.47 -8.20
N LEU A 72 -2.53 4.63 -7.86
CA LEU A 72 -2.95 5.63 -8.85
C LEU A 72 -1.75 6.23 -9.59
N LEU A 73 -0.65 6.50 -8.89
CA LEU A 73 0.60 6.94 -9.53
C LEU A 73 1.17 5.87 -10.49
N ASN A 74 1.11 4.60 -10.10
CA ASN A 74 1.50 3.50 -11.00
C ASN A 74 0.57 3.38 -12.22
N GLN A 75 -0.73 3.62 -12.04
CA GLN A 75 -1.69 3.68 -13.16
C GLN A 75 -1.41 4.88 -14.09
N ALA A 76 -1.00 6.02 -13.54
CA ALA A 76 -0.54 7.17 -14.32
C ALA A 76 0.70 6.82 -15.15
N ALA A 77 1.68 6.14 -14.56
CA ALA A 77 2.86 5.67 -15.28
C ALA A 77 2.49 4.74 -16.45
N LYS A 78 1.60 3.75 -16.22
CA LYS A 78 1.10 2.86 -17.29
C LYS A 78 0.37 3.63 -18.40
N ALA A 79 -0.40 4.66 -18.05
CA ALA A 79 -1.07 5.51 -19.03
C ALA A 79 -0.07 6.33 -19.87
N LEU A 80 1.02 6.83 -19.28
CA LEU A 80 2.10 7.50 -20.01
C LEU A 80 2.83 6.57 -20.96
N GLU A 81 3.13 5.33 -20.55
CA GLU A 81 3.70 4.32 -21.44
C GLU A 81 2.78 4.04 -22.64
N ALA A 82 1.47 4.03 -22.41
CA ALA A 82 0.44 3.91 -23.45
C ALA A 82 0.22 5.21 -24.26
N LYS A 83 0.97 6.28 -23.98
CA LYS A 83 0.85 7.62 -24.61
C LYS A 83 -0.49 8.31 -24.37
N ASP A 84 -1.22 7.93 -23.32
CA ASP A 84 -2.47 8.55 -22.90
C ASP A 84 -2.20 9.56 -21.77
N SER A 85 -1.75 10.76 -22.15
CA SER A 85 -1.42 11.82 -21.20
C SER A 85 -2.63 12.33 -20.41
N ALA A 86 -3.82 12.33 -21.02
CA ALA A 86 -5.04 12.78 -20.36
C ALA A 86 -5.47 11.83 -19.24
N LEU A 87 -5.41 10.53 -19.49
CA LEU A 87 -5.67 9.52 -18.48
C LEU A 87 -4.61 9.52 -17.39
N ALA A 88 -3.34 9.73 -17.76
CA ALA A 88 -2.26 9.83 -16.80
C ALA A 88 -2.44 11.02 -15.84
N GLU A 89 -2.80 12.20 -16.39
CA GLU A 89 -3.10 13.39 -15.57
C GLU A 89 -4.27 13.12 -14.63
N LYS A 90 -5.34 12.49 -15.12
CA LYS A 90 -6.49 12.10 -14.31
C LYS A 90 -6.09 11.24 -13.12
N PHE A 91 -5.27 10.21 -13.33
CA PHE A 91 -4.82 9.35 -12.23
C PHE A 91 -3.96 10.09 -11.21
N VAL A 92 -3.12 11.04 -11.65
CA VAL A 92 -2.35 11.87 -10.73
C VAL A 92 -3.27 12.76 -9.90
N GLN A 93 -4.23 13.43 -10.52
CA GLN A 93 -5.22 14.25 -9.79
C GLN A 93 -6.05 13.41 -8.81
N GLU A 94 -6.46 12.20 -9.20
CA GLU A 94 -7.15 11.27 -8.29
C GLU A 94 -6.25 10.87 -7.10
N SER A 95 -4.95 10.67 -7.32
CA SER A 95 -4.01 10.33 -6.24
C SER A 95 -3.89 11.44 -5.20
N LEU A 96 -3.91 12.71 -5.65
CA LEU A 96 -3.90 13.89 -4.80
C LEU A 96 -5.26 14.06 -4.09
N GLY A 97 -6.36 13.86 -4.82
CA GLY A 97 -7.72 13.95 -4.26
C GLY A 97 -7.99 12.92 -3.15
N VAL A 98 -7.32 11.77 -3.19
CA VAL A 98 -7.35 10.76 -2.11
C VAL A 98 -6.73 11.30 -0.81
N LEU A 99 -5.65 12.09 -0.89
CA LEU A 99 -5.08 12.78 0.27
C LEU A 99 -6.03 13.89 0.74
N GLU A 100 -6.55 14.72 -0.16
CA GLU A 100 -7.51 15.77 0.18
C GLU A 100 -8.77 15.22 0.87
N GLU A 101 -9.25 14.05 0.46
CA GLU A 101 -10.37 13.37 1.12
C GLU A 101 -10.03 12.97 2.57
N GLY A 102 -8.78 12.58 2.85
CA GLY A 102 -8.33 12.33 4.21
C GLY A 102 -8.36 13.59 5.09
N VAL A 103 -8.10 14.78 4.51
CA VAL A 103 -8.31 16.07 5.19
C VAL A 103 -9.78 16.29 5.49
N ARG A 104 -10.67 16.07 4.49
CA ARG A 104 -12.13 16.20 4.67
C ARG A 104 -12.67 15.26 5.75
N LYS A 105 -12.07 14.08 5.89
CA LYS A 105 -12.40 13.09 6.94
C LYS A 105 -11.71 13.34 8.28
N HIS A 106 -10.94 14.42 8.42
CA HIS A 106 -10.19 14.78 9.63
C HIS A 106 -9.16 13.72 10.07
N TYR A 107 -8.59 12.98 9.12
CA TYR A 107 -7.51 12.03 9.43
C TYR A 107 -6.20 12.77 9.69
N PHE A 108 -5.94 13.83 8.94
CA PHE A 108 -4.78 14.71 9.02
C PHE A 108 -5.18 16.13 8.56
N SER A 109 -4.35 17.12 8.84
CA SER A 109 -4.60 18.52 8.45
C SER A 109 -4.14 18.80 7.01
N ALA A 110 -4.57 19.94 6.45
CA ALA A 110 -4.08 20.38 5.14
C ALA A 110 -2.56 20.62 5.14
N SER A 111 -2.02 21.18 6.23
CA SER A 111 -0.58 21.40 6.39
C SER A 111 0.23 20.10 6.47
N ASP A 112 -0.38 19.01 6.93
CA ASP A 112 0.28 17.70 7.00
C ASP A 112 0.50 17.09 5.60
N ILE A 113 -0.43 17.33 4.66
CA ILE A 113 -0.34 16.78 3.30
C ILE A 113 0.21 17.74 2.26
N GLU A 114 0.31 19.03 2.56
CA GLU A 114 0.87 20.02 1.63
C GLU A 114 2.27 19.62 1.14
N PRO A 115 3.22 19.21 2.00
CA PRO A 115 4.54 18.77 1.55
C PRO A 115 4.48 17.54 0.63
N ILE A 116 3.61 16.58 0.96
CA ILE A 116 3.42 15.33 0.20
C ILE A 116 2.85 15.64 -1.19
N THR A 117 1.76 16.39 -1.25
CA THR A 117 1.07 16.74 -2.49
C THR A 117 1.95 17.60 -3.39
N LYS A 118 2.70 18.56 -2.82
CA LYS A 118 3.69 19.34 -3.54
C LYS A 118 4.79 18.46 -4.13
N PHE A 119 5.36 17.56 -3.33
CA PHE A 119 6.41 16.65 -3.79
C PHE A 119 5.93 15.79 -4.97
N ILE A 120 4.74 15.20 -4.87
CA ILE A 120 4.13 14.41 -5.94
C ILE A 120 3.97 15.26 -7.22
N ARG A 121 3.45 16.49 -7.12
CA ARG A 121 3.29 17.38 -8.29
C ARG A 121 4.63 17.71 -8.96
N GLU A 122 5.68 17.94 -8.18
CA GLU A 122 7.01 18.31 -8.69
C GLU A 122 7.75 17.13 -9.36
N HIS A 123 7.48 15.89 -8.91
CA HIS A 123 8.22 14.70 -9.35
C HIS A 123 7.41 13.79 -10.28
N THR A 124 6.17 14.16 -10.57
CA THR A 124 5.39 13.52 -11.63
C THR A 124 5.76 14.15 -12.98
N PRO A 125 6.04 13.38 -14.04
CA PRO A 125 6.41 13.91 -15.37
C PRO A 125 5.23 14.53 -16.15
N ILE A 126 4.14 14.87 -15.47
CA ILE A 126 2.91 15.44 -16.03
C ILE A 126 2.80 16.87 -15.53
N LYS A 127 2.66 17.82 -16.46
CA LYS A 127 2.33 19.20 -16.10
C LYS A 127 0.87 19.26 -15.68
N THR A 128 0.60 19.00 -14.40
CA THR A 128 -0.70 19.31 -13.81
C THR A 128 -0.83 20.84 -13.79
N SER A 129 -1.79 21.37 -14.54
CA SER A 129 -2.10 22.81 -14.56
C SER A 129 -2.95 23.23 -13.37
#